data_AF-A0A752FC39-F1
#
_entry.id   AF-A0A752FC39-F1
#
_cell.length_a   1.000
_cell.length_b   1.000
_cell.length_c   1.000
_cell.angle_alpha   90.00
_cell.angle_beta   90.00
_cell.angle_gamma   90.00
#
_symmetry.space_group_name_H-M   'P 1'
#
loop_
_entity.id
_entity.type
_entity.pdbx_description
1 polymer ?
#
loop_
_entity_poly.entity_id
_entity_poly.type
_entity_poly.pdbx_seq_one_letter_code
_entity_poly.pdbx_strand_id
1 'polypeptide(L)'
;MKTPRGIRNNNPGNLDKGSPWQGLISNPSEPRFCTFKDPVWGIRALAVTLITYHDKRRAKDGSSIDTIREVIERWAPPNENNTSAYVNEVSKAVGVTPDMIIDLHDYDTLRPLVEAIIRHENGRGPLKTPNTWYAAEVIEEGLRRAGVVKPIKTVKAVPVTKETAGATVTAGIGLAQLADVMPQVSVAMDKAQGHITSGDTVRIIFGVATIIVAGFIAWSQVRKHQKGMV
;
A
#
# COMPACT_ATOMS: atom_id res chain seq x y z
N MET A 1 21.06 -5.43 18.38
CA MET A 1 19.92 -4.66 18.92
C MET A 1 18.70 -5.57 19.03
N LYS A 2 17.90 -5.42 20.09
CA LYS A 2 16.66 -6.20 20.28
C LYS A 2 15.54 -5.60 19.44
N THR A 3 14.82 -6.41 18.67
CA THR A 3 13.65 -5.96 17.91
C THR A 3 12.63 -5.29 18.83
N PRO A 4 12.11 -4.09 18.52
CA PRO A 4 11.14 -3.36 19.34
C PRO A 4 9.86 -4.14 19.62
N ARG A 5 9.15 -3.81 20.71
CA ARG A 5 7.92 -4.51 21.12
C ARG A 5 6.82 -4.46 20.05
N GLY A 6 6.57 -3.30 19.46
CA GLY A 6 5.53 -3.15 18.43
C GLY A 6 5.78 -4.06 17.24
N ILE A 7 7.03 -4.20 16.81
CA ILE A 7 7.43 -5.10 15.73
C ILE A 7 7.26 -6.57 16.13
N ARG A 8 7.74 -6.98 17.31
CA ARG A 8 7.57 -8.38 17.78
C ARG A 8 6.10 -8.79 17.92
N ASN A 9 5.25 -7.85 18.30
CA ASN A 9 3.83 -8.12 18.55
C ASN A 9 2.95 -7.93 17.30
N ASN A 10 3.55 -7.63 16.14
CA ASN A 10 2.82 -7.24 14.93
C ASN A 10 1.86 -6.07 15.16
N ASN A 11 2.19 -5.21 16.13
CA ASN A 11 1.41 -4.07 16.60
C ASN A 11 2.27 -2.80 16.48
N PRO A 12 2.55 -2.32 15.26
CA PRO A 12 3.55 -1.29 15.05
C PRO A 12 3.11 0.09 15.54
N GLY A 13 1.81 0.31 15.78
CA GLY A 13 1.31 1.49 16.47
C GLY A 13 1.24 1.36 18.00
N ASN A 14 1.73 0.26 18.58
CA ASN A 14 1.71 0.03 20.04
C ASN A 14 0.31 0.20 20.66
N LEU A 15 -0.75 -0.23 19.96
CA LEU A 15 -2.13 -0.12 20.43
C LEU A 15 -2.36 -0.95 21.70
N ASP A 16 -3.00 -0.32 22.69
CA ASP A 16 -3.47 -0.98 23.90
C ASP A 16 -4.63 -1.95 23.60
N LYS A 17 -4.79 -2.98 24.43
CA LYS A 17 -5.96 -3.86 24.37
C LYS A 17 -7.23 -3.08 24.74
N GLY A 18 -8.38 -3.54 24.24
CA GLY A 18 -9.69 -3.00 24.61
C GLY A 18 -10.67 -2.94 23.45
N SER A 19 -10.17 -2.89 22.21
CA SER A 19 -11.00 -3.00 21.01
C SER A 19 -10.92 -4.41 20.41
N PRO A 20 -12.03 -4.98 19.90
CA PRO A 20 -12.08 -6.31 19.32
C PRO A 20 -11.54 -6.32 17.88
N TRP A 21 -10.26 -6.01 17.72
CA TRP A 21 -9.65 -5.94 16.40
C TRP A 21 -9.60 -7.30 15.69
N GLN A 22 -9.83 -7.29 14.38
CA GLN A 22 -9.58 -8.47 13.55
C GLN A 22 -8.09 -8.81 13.54
N GLY A 23 -7.77 -10.11 13.61
CA GLY A 23 -6.40 -10.61 13.59
C GLY A 23 -5.68 -10.58 14.94
N LEU A 24 -6.36 -10.23 16.04
CA LEU A 24 -5.81 -10.39 17.39
C LEU A 24 -5.52 -11.85 17.71
N ILE A 25 -4.44 -12.07 18.44
CA ILE A 25 -4.08 -13.36 19.03
C ILE A 25 -3.85 -13.22 20.52
N SER A 26 -4.10 -14.30 21.27
CA SER A 26 -3.79 -14.33 22.70
C SER A 26 -2.28 -14.36 22.90
N ASN A 27 -1.79 -13.46 23.74
CA ASN A 27 -0.39 -13.41 24.16
C ASN A 27 -0.33 -13.07 25.66
N PRO A 28 -0.24 -14.08 26.54
CA PRO A 28 -0.19 -13.86 27.99
C PRO A 28 1.01 -13.03 28.46
N SER A 29 2.11 -13.05 27.71
CA SER A 29 3.32 -12.27 28.03
C SER A 29 3.19 -10.78 27.71
N GLU A 30 2.12 -10.36 27.04
CA GLU A 30 1.82 -8.97 26.71
C GLU A 30 0.48 -8.58 27.33
N PRO A 31 0.45 -8.20 28.63
CA PRO A 31 -0.81 -7.96 29.33
C PRO A 31 -1.54 -6.72 28.82
N ARG A 32 -0.80 -5.68 28.44
CA ARG A 32 -1.33 -4.36 28.07
C ARG A 32 -1.60 -4.17 26.58
N PHE A 33 -0.65 -4.56 25.73
CA PHE A 33 -0.69 -4.23 24.30
C PHE A 33 -1.32 -5.33 23.47
N CYS A 34 -1.95 -4.94 22.36
CA CYS A 34 -2.44 -5.88 21.36
C CYS A 34 -1.27 -6.70 20.76
N THR A 35 -1.53 -7.96 20.45
CA THR A 35 -0.67 -8.80 19.60
C THR A 35 -1.51 -9.28 18.43
N PHE A 36 -0.98 -9.15 17.22
CA PHE A 36 -1.65 -9.54 16.00
C PHE A 36 -0.97 -10.75 15.34
N LYS A 37 -1.73 -11.51 14.56
CA LYS A 37 -1.21 -12.68 13.83
C LYS A 37 -0.21 -12.31 12.72
N ASP A 38 -0.28 -11.09 12.20
CA ASP A 38 0.60 -10.56 11.14
C ASP A 38 0.57 -9.01 11.17
N PRO A 39 1.66 -8.31 10.82
CA PRO A 39 1.76 -6.84 10.87
C PRO A 39 0.67 -6.10 10.09
N VAL A 40 0.15 -6.67 8.99
CA VAL A 40 -0.95 -6.07 8.21
C VAL A 40 -2.15 -5.77 9.09
N TRP A 41 -2.46 -6.64 10.08
CA TRP A 41 -3.59 -6.43 10.99
C TRP A 41 -3.33 -5.32 12.00
N GLY A 42 -2.09 -5.19 12.48
CA GLY A 42 -1.70 -4.08 13.35
C GLY A 42 -1.69 -2.74 12.62
N ILE A 43 -1.22 -2.71 11.37
CA ILE A 43 -1.26 -1.52 10.51
C ILE A 43 -2.71 -1.11 10.22
N ARG A 44 -3.58 -2.08 9.89
CA ARG A 44 -5.02 -1.83 9.74
C ARG A 44 -5.61 -1.23 11.01
N ALA A 45 -5.33 -1.81 12.17
CA ALA A 45 -5.86 -1.32 13.45
C ALA A 45 -5.38 0.11 13.75
N LEU A 46 -4.12 0.42 13.45
CA LEU A 46 -3.56 1.77 13.53
C LEU A 46 -4.32 2.74 12.61
N ALA A 47 -4.47 2.40 11.32
CA ALA A 47 -5.18 3.23 10.35
C ALA A 47 -6.65 3.48 10.74
N VAL A 48 -7.38 2.42 11.13
CA VAL A 48 -8.77 2.55 11.60
C VAL A 48 -8.86 3.40 12.87
N THR A 49 -7.86 3.36 13.75
CA THR A 49 -7.84 4.22 14.94
C THR A 49 -7.76 5.69 14.55
N LEU A 50 -6.89 6.04 13.59
CA LEU A 50 -6.74 7.41 13.11
C LEU A 50 -8.00 7.91 12.40
N ILE A 51 -8.58 7.11 11.51
CA ILE A 51 -9.87 7.42 10.86
C ILE A 51 -10.97 7.59 11.91
N THR A 52 -11.00 6.74 12.95
CA THR A 52 -11.97 6.87 14.04
C THR A 52 -11.80 8.17 14.83
N TYR A 53 -10.57 8.68 14.97
CA TYR A 53 -10.35 9.98 15.60
C TYR A 53 -10.99 11.10 14.77
N HIS A 54 -10.72 11.10 13.46
CA HIS A 54 -11.30 12.05 12.51
C HIS A 54 -12.83 12.04 12.52
N ASP A 55 -13.43 10.86 12.40
CA ASP A 55 -14.87 10.72 12.21
C ASP A 55 -15.68 10.91 13.50
N LYS A 56 -15.17 10.41 14.62
CA LYS A 56 -16.00 10.14 15.81
C LYS A 56 -15.51 10.81 17.08
N ARG A 57 -14.36 11.46 17.07
CA ARG A 57 -13.78 12.09 18.25
C ARG A 57 -13.72 13.60 18.07
N ARG A 58 -13.45 14.28 19.17
CA ARG A 58 -13.28 15.73 19.22
C ARG A 58 -11.92 16.06 19.81
N ALA A 59 -11.34 17.15 19.31
CA ALA A 59 -10.17 17.77 19.89
C ALA A 59 -10.51 18.35 21.28
N LYS A 60 -9.49 18.84 21.99
CA LYS A 60 -9.64 19.35 23.36
C LYS A 60 -10.56 20.57 23.44
N ASP A 61 -10.59 21.38 22.40
CA ASP A 61 -11.43 22.57 22.27
C ASP A 61 -12.86 22.26 21.78
N GLY A 62 -13.18 20.98 21.55
CA GLY A 62 -14.48 20.52 21.07
C GLY A 62 -14.64 20.51 19.55
N SER A 63 -13.62 20.92 18.79
CA SER A 63 -13.61 20.84 17.32
C SER A 63 -13.38 19.40 16.81
N SER A 64 -13.47 19.21 15.50
CA SER A 64 -13.10 17.95 14.85
C SER A 64 -11.61 17.66 15.03
N ILE A 65 -11.19 16.40 14.83
CA ILE A 65 -9.77 16.07 14.78
C ILE A 65 -9.39 16.02 13.31
N ASP A 66 -8.88 17.12 12.78
CA ASP A 66 -8.58 17.29 11.36
C ASP A 66 -7.24 17.98 11.12
N THR A 67 -6.36 18.05 12.13
CA THR A 67 -4.97 18.50 11.99
C THR A 67 -3.98 17.47 12.53
N ILE A 68 -2.71 17.56 12.10
CA ILE A 68 -1.65 16.69 12.65
C ILE A 68 -1.47 16.92 14.14
N ARG A 69 -1.57 18.18 14.60
CA ARG A 69 -1.48 18.50 16.03
C ARG A 69 -2.53 17.75 16.84
N GLU A 70 -3.80 17.83 16.47
CA GLU A 70 -4.89 17.21 17.21
C GLU A 70 -4.81 15.68 17.18
N VAL A 71 -4.45 15.11 16.02
CA VAL A 71 -4.25 13.67 15.88
C VAL A 71 -3.18 13.19 16.87
N ILE A 72 -2.01 13.85 16.89
CA ILE A 72 -0.89 13.44 17.72
C ILE A 72 -1.14 13.74 19.21
N GLU A 73 -1.78 14.86 19.55
CA GLU A 73 -2.16 15.15 20.94
C GLU A 73 -3.14 14.13 21.50
N ARG A 74 -4.00 13.57 20.66
CA ARG A 74 -4.88 12.47 21.05
C ARG A 74 -4.16 11.13 21.09
N TRP A 75 -3.26 10.88 20.15
CA TRP A 75 -2.49 9.64 20.05
C TRP A 75 -1.50 9.47 21.22
N ALA A 76 -0.78 10.55 21.55
CA ALA A 76 0.24 10.59 22.59
C ALA A 76 0.10 11.89 23.40
N PRO A 77 -0.89 11.96 24.32
CA PRO A 77 -1.10 13.15 25.14
C PRO A 77 0.16 13.47 25.96
N PRO A 78 0.43 14.77 26.21
CA PRO A 78 1.63 15.19 26.93
C PRO A 78 1.57 14.70 28.37
N ASN A 79 2.29 13.62 28.63
CA ASN A 79 2.79 13.28 29.95
C ASN A 79 4.31 13.17 29.78
N GLU A 80 5.02 14.24 30.14
CA GLU A 80 6.48 14.39 30.13
C GLU A 80 7.21 14.43 28.77
N ASN A 81 6.51 14.32 27.63
CA ASN A 81 7.14 14.28 26.31
C ASN A 81 6.99 15.59 25.52
N ASN A 82 7.95 15.88 24.65
CA ASN A 82 7.96 17.08 23.82
C ASN A 82 7.00 16.87 22.62
N THR A 83 5.69 16.89 22.86
CA THR A 83 4.62 16.67 21.85
C THR A 83 4.85 17.51 20.59
N SER A 84 5.41 18.71 20.74
CA SER A 84 5.83 19.59 19.64
C SER A 84 6.82 18.94 18.67
N ALA A 85 7.80 18.17 19.16
CA ALA A 85 8.77 17.47 18.32
C ALA A 85 8.11 16.36 17.51
N TYR A 86 7.19 15.61 18.12
CA TYR A 86 6.43 14.55 17.44
C TYR A 86 5.52 15.15 16.36
N VAL A 87 4.78 16.21 16.69
CA VAL A 87 3.95 16.96 15.73
C VAL A 87 4.79 17.44 14.55
N ASN A 88 5.96 18.03 14.79
CA ASN A 88 6.83 18.52 13.72
C ASN A 88 7.40 17.39 12.84
N GLU A 89 7.83 16.28 13.43
CA GLU A 89 8.33 15.11 12.70
C GLU A 89 7.24 14.55 11.77
N VAL A 90 6.03 14.36 12.29
CA VAL A 90 4.91 13.80 11.54
C VAL A 90 4.43 14.79 10.47
N SER A 91 4.33 16.07 10.78
CA SER A 91 3.93 17.12 9.82
C SER A 91 4.87 17.15 8.62
N LYS A 92 6.18 17.04 8.87
CA LYS A 92 7.20 16.97 7.83
C LYS A 92 7.09 15.69 6.98
N ALA A 93 6.76 14.56 7.61
CA ALA A 93 6.59 13.29 6.89
C ALA A 93 5.36 13.29 5.97
N VAL A 94 4.27 13.93 6.42
CA VAL A 94 3.02 14.07 5.65
C VAL A 94 3.13 15.18 4.60
N GLY A 95 3.94 16.21 4.83
CA GLY A 95 4.12 17.34 3.91
C GLY A 95 3.12 18.47 4.13
N VAL A 96 2.60 18.62 5.35
CA VAL A 96 1.63 19.66 5.75
C VAL A 96 2.15 20.45 6.94
N THR A 97 1.55 21.60 7.25
CA THR A 97 1.82 22.29 8.52
C THR A 97 1.03 21.64 9.66
N PRO A 98 1.47 21.78 10.93
CA PRO A 98 0.81 21.14 12.08
C PRO A 98 -0.69 21.39 12.21
N ASP A 99 -1.13 22.58 11.81
CA ASP A 99 -2.48 23.13 12.00
C ASP A 99 -3.26 23.22 10.66
N MET A 100 -2.73 22.65 9.58
CA MET A 100 -3.43 22.53 8.30
C MET A 100 -4.53 21.47 8.42
N ILE A 101 -5.73 21.79 7.92
CA ILE A 101 -6.84 20.84 7.83
C ILE A 101 -6.46 19.74 6.83
N ILE A 102 -6.64 18.50 7.25
CA ILE A 102 -6.35 17.28 6.51
C ILE A 102 -7.55 16.33 6.50
N ASP A 103 -7.59 15.43 5.51
CA ASP A 103 -8.57 14.35 5.41
C ASP A 103 -7.87 13.01 5.67
N LEU A 104 -8.30 12.29 6.72
CA LEU A 104 -7.72 10.98 7.06
C LEU A 104 -8.33 9.81 6.26
N HIS A 105 -9.30 10.07 5.39
CA HIS A 105 -9.74 9.12 4.36
C HIS A 105 -8.89 9.19 3.09
N ASP A 106 -8.14 10.27 2.90
CA ASP A 106 -7.22 10.42 1.78
C ASP A 106 -5.97 9.54 1.96
N TYR A 107 -5.64 8.77 0.93
CA TYR A 107 -4.50 7.86 0.94
C TYR A 107 -3.17 8.63 1.04
N ASP A 108 -3.04 9.75 0.32
CA ASP A 108 -1.80 10.51 0.27
C ASP A 108 -1.51 11.23 1.59
N THR A 109 -2.53 11.41 2.43
CA THR A 109 -2.41 11.91 3.82
C THR A 109 -2.22 10.77 4.84
N LEU A 110 -3.10 9.77 4.83
CA LEU A 110 -3.11 8.73 5.87
C LEU A 110 -1.88 7.83 5.81
N ARG A 111 -1.39 7.50 4.61
CA ARG A 111 -0.22 6.62 4.47
C ARG A 111 1.03 7.19 5.14
N PRO A 112 1.51 8.41 4.79
CA PRO A 112 2.72 8.95 5.42
C PRO A 112 2.54 9.18 6.92
N LEU A 113 1.32 9.49 7.38
CA LEU A 113 1.00 9.59 8.82
C LEU A 113 1.20 8.25 9.54
N VAL A 114 0.63 7.17 9.00
CA VAL A 114 0.82 5.81 9.53
C VAL A 114 2.30 5.43 9.55
N GLU A 115 3.03 5.68 8.46
CA GLU A 115 4.46 5.36 8.38
C GLU A 115 5.31 6.16 9.39
N ALA A 116 4.97 7.44 9.62
CA ALA A 116 5.64 8.29 10.61
C ALA A 116 5.40 7.81 12.04
N ILE A 117 4.16 7.44 12.39
CA ILE A 117 3.82 6.88 13.71
C ILE A 117 4.61 5.58 13.93
N ILE A 118 4.64 4.67 12.96
CA ILE A 118 5.38 3.40 13.08
C ILE A 118 6.86 3.65 13.37
N ARG A 119 7.48 4.60 12.66
CA ARG A 119 8.88 4.97 12.85
C ARG A 119 9.12 5.59 14.24
N HIS A 120 8.24 6.47 14.69
CA HIS A 120 8.36 7.10 16.00
C HIS A 120 8.24 6.07 17.13
N GLU A 121 7.25 5.18 17.04
CA GLU A 121 6.95 4.15 18.05
C GLU A 121 8.01 3.05 18.17
N ASN A 122 8.71 2.73 17.08
CA ASN A 122 9.64 1.60 17.03
C ASN A 122 11.09 2.01 16.77
N GLY A 123 11.35 3.31 16.55
CA GLY A 123 12.65 3.81 16.14
C GLY A 123 13.04 3.32 14.74
N ARG A 124 14.33 3.50 14.41
CA ARG A 124 14.88 3.14 13.09
C ARG A 124 15.06 1.63 12.95
N GLY A 125 14.38 1.05 11.98
CA GLY A 125 14.54 -0.33 11.53
C GLY A 125 15.58 -0.52 10.41
N PRO A 126 15.71 -1.76 9.91
CA PRO A 126 16.76 -2.13 8.95
C PRO A 126 16.44 -1.73 7.50
N LEU A 127 15.18 -1.41 7.17
CA LEU A 127 14.78 -1.14 5.79
C LEU A 127 14.98 0.33 5.42
N LYS A 128 15.15 0.58 4.11
CA LYS A 128 15.23 1.92 3.51
C LYS A 128 13.86 2.41 3.06
N THR A 129 12.85 2.30 3.93
CA THR A 129 11.49 2.82 3.72
C THR A 129 11.21 3.97 4.69
N PRO A 130 10.19 4.82 4.46
CA PRO A 130 9.85 5.90 5.39
C PRO A 130 9.66 5.42 6.83
N ASN A 131 8.91 4.32 7.00
CA ASN A 131 8.67 3.67 8.30
C ASN A 131 9.85 2.81 8.82
N THR A 132 10.81 2.44 7.95
CA THR A 132 12.04 1.67 8.22
C THR A 132 11.89 0.20 8.65
N TRP A 133 10.66 -0.30 8.80
CA TRP A 133 10.39 -1.66 9.30
C TRP A 133 9.67 -2.57 8.31
N TYR A 134 8.81 -1.99 7.47
CA TYR A 134 7.95 -2.71 6.53
C TYR A 134 8.13 -2.17 5.11
N ALA A 135 8.00 -3.09 4.15
CA ALA A 135 7.90 -2.77 2.72
C ALA A 135 6.55 -2.10 2.41
N ALA A 136 6.47 -1.42 1.26
CA ALA A 136 5.31 -0.63 0.89
C ALA A 136 4.04 -1.50 0.79
N GLU A 137 4.17 -2.73 0.33
CA GLU A 137 3.07 -3.66 0.10
C GLU A 137 2.36 -4.05 1.41
N VAL A 138 3.12 -4.17 2.50
CA VAL A 138 2.58 -4.47 3.83
C VAL A 138 1.79 -3.28 4.39
N ILE A 139 2.30 -2.06 4.18
CA ILE A 139 1.61 -0.82 4.55
C ILE A 139 0.33 -0.68 3.73
N GLU A 140 0.43 -0.80 2.40
CA GLU A 140 -0.68 -0.66 1.46
C GLU A 140 -1.78 -1.69 1.72
N GLU A 141 -1.44 -2.94 2.02
CA GLU A 141 -2.43 -3.97 2.37
C GLU A 141 -3.14 -3.67 3.70
N GLY A 142 -2.41 -3.14 4.70
CA GLY A 142 -3.01 -2.68 5.96
C GLY A 142 -4.01 -1.54 5.76
N LEU A 143 -3.65 -0.54 4.94
CA LEU A 143 -4.52 0.58 4.58
C LEU A 143 -5.73 0.11 3.77
N ARG A 144 -5.54 -0.79 2.80
CA ARG A 144 -6.63 -1.35 1.98
C ARG A 144 -7.67 -2.05 2.86
N ARG A 145 -7.24 -2.78 3.89
CA ARG A 145 -8.16 -3.41 4.86
C ARG A 145 -8.82 -2.43 5.83
N ALA A 146 -8.30 -1.22 5.94
CA ALA A 146 -8.95 -0.11 6.64
C ALA A 146 -9.93 0.67 5.74
N GLY A 147 -10.00 0.34 4.45
CA GLY A 147 -10.88 0.99 3.47
C GLY A 147 -10.20 2.09 2.65
N VAL A 148 -8.91 2.35 2.86
CA VAL A 148 -8.15 3.41 2.16
C VAL A 148 -7.23 2.77 1.13
N VAL A 149 -7.47 3.09 -0.14
CA VAL A 149 -6.76 2.49 -1.28
C VAL A 149 -5.96 3.52 -2.04
N LYS A 150 -4.80 3.10 -2.54
CA LYS A 150 -3.96 3.95 -3.38
C LYS A 150 -4.74 4.36 -4.64
N PRO A 151 -4.82 5.65 -4.96
CA PRO A 151 -5.51 6.09 -6.18
C PRO A 151 -4.78 5.57 -7.41
N ILE A 152 -5.52 4.94 -8.32
CA ILE A 152 -5.01 4.53 -9.62
C ILE A 152 -4.93 5.80 -10.47
N LYS A 153 -3.71 6.26 -10.79
CA LYS A 153 -3.53 7.36 -11.76
C LYS A 153 -3.95 6.85 -13.14
N THR A 154 -5.17 7.18 -13.56
CA THR A 154 -5.61 7.00 -14.94
C THR A 154 -4.82 7.95 -15.82
N VAL A 155 -3.85 7.42 -16.56
CA VAL A 155 -3.18 8.19 -17.61
C VAL A 155 -4.24 8.49 -18.67
N LYS A 156 -4.46 9.77 -19.00
CA LYS A 156 -5.31 10.14 -20.14
C LYS A 156 -4.86 9.32 -21.34
N ALA A 157 -5.77 8.59 -21.97
CA ALA A 157 -5.48 7.90 -23.22
C ALA A 157 -4.99 8.96 -24.22
N VAL A 158 -3.70 8.90 -24.58
CA VAL A 158 -3.15 9.75 -25.64
C VAL A 158 -3.91 9.35 -26.91
N PRO A 159 -4.57 10.29 -27.62
CA PRO A 159 -5.23 9.95 -28.87
C PRO A 159 -4.15 9.43 -29.84
N VAL A 160 -4.31 8.19 -30.28
CA VAL A 160 -3.40 7.59 -31.27
C VAL A 160 -3.67 8.28 -32.60
N THR A 161 -2.87 9.29 -32.96
CA THR A 161 -2.88 9.84 -34.31
C THR A 161 -2.15 8.91 -35.27
N LYS A 162 -2.46 9.00 -36.57
CA LYS A 162 -1.84 8.16 -37.60
C LYS A 162 -0.32 8.34 -37.65
N GLU A 163 0.22 9.50 -37.27
CA GLU A 163 1.68 9.70 -37.19
C GLU A 163 2.32 8.94 -36.03
N THR A 164 1.61 8.79 -34.91
CA THR A 164 2.13 8.10 -33.71
C THR A 164 2.06 6.58 -33.86
N ALA A 165 1.14 6.06 -34.69
CA ALA A 165 1.05 4.65 -35.05
C ALA A 165 2.27 4.17 -35.85
N GLY A 166 2.87 5.01 -36.70
CA GLY A 166 4.07 4.66 -37.47
C GLY A 166 5.35 4.60 -36.61
N ALA A 167 5.46 5.48 -35.61
CA ALA A 167 6.63 5.54 -34.72
C ALA A 167 6.64 4.43 -33.66
N THR A 168 5.46 3.94 -33.23
CA THR A 168 5.35 2.85 -32.24
C THR A 168 5.54 1.45 -32.84
N VAL A 169 5.58 1.29 -34.16
CA VAL A 169 5.85 0.00 -34.81
C VAL A 169 7.27 -0.52 -34.54
N THR A 170 8.22 0.36 -34.16
CA THR A 170 9.62 -0.03 -33.93
C THR A 170 9.92 -0.44 -32.48
N ALA A 171 9.02 -0.16 -31.53
CA ALA A 171 9.14 -0.60 -30.14
C ALA A 171 7.86 -1.34 -29.74
N GLY A 172 7.91 -2.67 -29.80
CA GLY A 172 6.77 -3.58 -29.73
C GLY A 172 5.72 -3.22 -28.68
N ILE A 173 4.53 -2.87 -29.16
CA ILE A 173 3.22 -3.51 -28.96
C ILE A 173 2.23 -2.58 -29.68
N GLY A 174 1.89 -2.92 -30.93
CA GLY A 174 0.88 -2.21 -31.70
C GLY A 174 -0.52 -2.63 -31.24
N LEU A 175 -1.32 -1.68 -30.79
CA LEU A 175 -2.70 -1.87 -30.29
C LEU A 175 -3.63 -2.62 -31.25
N ALA A 176 -3.32 -2.69 -32.55
CA ALA A 176 -4.12 -3.41 -33.53
C ALA A 176 -4.10 -4.94 -33.36
N GLN A 177 -3.10 -5.52 -32.70
CA GLN A 177 -3.00 -6.98 -32.53
C GLN A 177 -3.64 -7.50 -31.23
N LEU A 178 -4.07 -6.63 -30.31
CA LEU A 178 -4.66 -7.06 -29.03
C LEU A 178 -6.12 -7.52 -29.16
N ALA A 179 -6.85 -7.04 -30.19
CA ALA A 179 -8.26 -7.39 -30.37
C ALA A 179 -8.47 -8.89 -30.68
N ASP A 180 -7.56 -9.51 -31.43
CA ASP A 180 -7.68 -10.91 -31.86
C ASP A 180 -7.28 -11.94 -30.78
N VAL A 181 -6.51 -11.52 -29.76
CA VAL A 181 -6.03 -12.41 -28.68
C VAL A 181 -6.86 -12.31 -27.39
N MET A 182 -7.66 -11.25 -27.21
CA MET A 182 -8.55 -11.07 -26.06
C MET A 182 -9.49 -12.27 -25.80
N PRO A 183 -10.12 -12.91 -26.81
CA PRO A 183 -10.97 -14.08 -26.59
C PRO A 183 -10.18 -15.31 -26.13
N GLN A 184 -8.91 -15.44 -26.52
CA GLN A 184 -8.09 -16.60 -26.13
C GLN A 184 -7.55 -16.46 -24.71
N VAL A 185 -7.28 -15.23 -24.27
CA VAL A 185 -6.83 -14.94 -22.91
C VAL A 185 -7.96 -15.14 -21.90
N SER A 186 -9.20 -14.75 -22.20
CA SER A 186 -10.34 -14.98 -21.31
C SER A 186 -10.66 -16.46 -21.13
N VAL A 187 -10.60 -17.26 -22.20
CA VAL A 187 -10.83 -18.72 -22.16
C VAL A 187 -9.68 -19.46 -21.44
N ALA A 188 -8.45 -18.96 -21.54
CA ALA A 188 -7.31 -19.49 -20.77
C ALA A 188 -7.40 -19.16 -19.28
N MET A 189 -7.95 -17.99 -18.93
CA MET A 189 -8.21 -17.59 -17.54
C MET A 189 -9.30 -18.44 -16.89
N ASP A 190 -10.40 -18.72 -17.61
CA ASP A 190 -11.50 -19.56 -17.11
C ASP A 190 -11.07 -21.03 -16.90
N LYS A 191 -10.22 -21.57 -17.78
CA LYS A 191 -9.68 -22.95 -17.63
C LYS A 191 -8.62 -23.09 -16.53
N ALA A 192 -7.89 -22.02 -16.19
CA ALA A 192 -6.86 -22.05 -15.17
C ALA A 192 -7.40 -21.93 -13.73
N GLN A 193 -8.65 -21.49 -13.57
CA GLN A 193 -9.30 -21.29 -12.28
C GLN A 193 -9.77 -22.60 -11.60
N GLY A 194 -9.75 -23.73 -12.33
CA GLY A 194 -10.26 -25.01 -11.83
C GLY A 194 -9.40 -25.72 -10.79
N HIS A 195 -8.08 -25.52 -10.75
CA HIS A 195 -7.19 -26.27 -9.86
C HIS A 195 -5.86 -25.57 -9.54
N ILE A 196 -5.85 -24.32 -9.03
CA ILE A 196 -4.59 -23.74 -8.49
C ILE A 196 -4.87 -22.87 -7.26
N THR A 197 -4.32 -23.28 -6.12
CA THR A 197 -4.38 -22.55 -4.84
C THR A 197 -3.35 -21.42 -4.81
N SER A 198 -3.76 -20.28 -4.23
CA SER A 198 -3.00 -19.03 -4.01
C SER A 198 -2.75 -18.16 -5.27
N GLY A 199 -3.28 -16.94 -5.24
CA GLY A 199 -3.22 -15.96 -6.34
C GLY A 199 -1.82 -15.48 -6.76
N ASP A 200 -0.78 -15.79 -5.99
CA ASP A 200 0.61 -15.42 -6.31
C ASP A 200 1.22 -16.37 -7.36
N THR A 201 0.94 -17.68 -7.27
CA THR A 201 1.42 -18.68 -8.24
C THR A 201 0.83 -18.44 -9.63
N VAL A 202 -0.45 -18.08 -9.67
CA VAL A 202 -1.16 -17.77 -10.91
C VAL A 202 -0.52 -16.58 -11.62
N ARG A 203 -0.23 -15.49 -10.90
CA ARG A 203 0.40 -14.29 -11.48
C ARG A 203 1.82 -14.54 -11.99
N ILE A 204 2.61 -15.35 -11.28
CA ILE A 204 3.98 -15.69 -11.70
C ILE A 204 3.98 -16.55 -12.97
N ILE A 205 3.14 -17.60 -13.01
CA ILE A 205 3.05 -18.49 -14.17
C ILE A 205 2.58 -17.71 -15.40
N PHE A 206 1.57 -16.86 -15.27
CA PHE A 206 1.09 -16.04 -16.37
C PHE A 206 2.13 -14.99 -16.80
N GLY A 207 2.86 -14.37 -15.88
CA GLY A 207 3.95 -13.45 -16.21
C GLY A 207 5.03 -14.12 -17.06
N VAL A 208 5.47 -15.32 -16.67
CA VAL A 208 6.49 -16.08 -17.40
C VAL A 208 5.98 -16.55 -18.77
N ALA A 209 4.75 -17.06 -18.85
CA ALA A 209 4.14 -17.49 -20.10
C ALA A 209 4.00 -16.33 -21.11
N THR A 210 3.62 -15.14 -20.63
CA THR A 210 3.48 -13.95 -21.48
C THR A 210 4.83 -13.51 -22.07
N ILE A 211 5.91 -13.59 -21.29
CA ILE A 211 7.26 -13.26 -21.76
C ILE A 211 7.74 -14.29 -22.81
N ILE A 212 7.47 -15.57 -22.61
CA ILE A 212 7.85 -16.64 -23.57
C ILE A 212 7.10 -16.46 -24.90
N VAL A 213 5.80 -16.18 -24.86
CA VAL A 213 4.98 -15.96 -26.05
C VAL A 213 5.44 -14.71 -26.80
N ALA A 214 5.71 -13.60 -26.09
CA ALA A 214 6.26 -12.39 -26.68
C ALA A 214 7.62 -12.63 -27.34
N GLY A 215 8.50 -13.39 -26.68
CA GLY A 215 9.80 -13.78 -27.23
C GLY A 215 9.69 -14.68 -28.47
N PHE A 216 8.75 -15.63 -28.48
CA PHE A 216 8.51 -16.51 -29.63
C PHE A 216 7.94 -15.74 -30.83
N ILE A 217 7.02 -14.79 -30.59
CA ILE A 217 6.46 -13.94 -31.64
C ILE A 217 7.56 -13.05 -32.24
N ALA A 218 8.37 -12.40 -31.41
CA ALA A 218 9.49 -11.59 -31.86
C ALA A 218 10.50 -12.41 -32.68
N TRP A 219 10.87 -13.60 -32.19
CA TRP A 219 11.76 -14.51 -32.90
C TRP A 219 11.17 -14.98 -34.25
N SER A 220 9.89 -15.33 -34.27
CA SER A 220 9.18 -15.75 -35.48
C SER A 220 9.13 -14.64 -36.53
N GLN A 221 8.88 -13.39 -36.12
CA GLN A 221 8.87 -12.22 -37.01
C GLN A 221 10.26 -11.94 -37.60
N VAL A 222 11.31 -11.98 -36.78
CA VAL A 222 12.70 -11.83 -37.27
C VAL A 222 13.04 -12.91 -38.29
N ARG A 223 12.61 -14.16 -38.04
CA ARG A 223 12.86 -15.29 -38.94
C ARG A 223 12.07 -15.19 -40.25
N LYS A 224 10.86 -14.64 -40.23
CA LYS A 224 10.08 -14.35 -41.46
C LYS A 224 10.72 -13.23 -42.28
N HIS A 225 11.21 -12.18 -41.62
CA HIS A 225 11.92 -11.08 -42.27
C HIS A 225 13.22 -11.54 -42.95
N GLN A 226 13.99 -12.42 -42.30
CA GLN A 226 15.20 -13.02 -42.88
C GLN A 226 14.92 -13.95 -44.07
N LYS A 227 13.69 -14.46 -44.21
CA LYS A 227 13.28 -15.33 -45.32
C LYS A 227 12.59 -14.60 -46.47
N GLY A 228 12.47 -13.27 -46.41
CA GLY A 228 11.92 -12.47 -47.51
C GLY A 228 10.44 -12.70 -47.83
N MET A 229 9.67 -13.24 -46.89
CA MET A 229 8.23 -13.46 -47.05
C MET A 229 7.48 -12.44 -46.20
N VAL A 230 6.97 -11.39 -46.84
CA VAL A 230 5.91 -10.52 -46.30
C VAL A 230 4.57 -11.14 -46.65
#